data_AF-A0A0N4T8Q8-F1
#
_entry.id   AF-A0A0N4T8Q8-F1
#
_cell.length_a   1.000
_cell.length_b   1.000
_cell.length_c   1.000
_cell.angle_alpha   90.00
_cell.angle_beta   90.00
_cell.angle_gamma   90.00
#
_symmetry.space_group_name_H-M   'P 1'
#
loop_
_entity.id
_entity.type
_entity.pdbx_description
1 polymer ?
#
loop_
_entity_poly.entity_id
_entity_poly.type
_entity_poly.pdbx_seq_one_letter_code
_entity_poly.pdbx_strand_id
1 'polypeptide(L)'
;MAKTNQVLRQFYEATTFYYHNKIGRNSRQNAYGIFSGTRIFDLNANRFPGKNNSEHPEFCKHGIKINETVTYDFTNQTYASIMAEDWPSMFTYPNCHGFPKAPTDHYGSALVLRPTKSGEEVWKDFNTHFYKGECHEYYHKIMDFVDKFLDEYKGFSKFVLVWLSRIAHNSASGLYRTDKYFSKFFRKNVENLNNSFLFVMGDHGLRFGRFRRTGTGYNEDNNPLLMVAVPQYLRSNEQLILNLKSNSRRHTSQYDIYATLYDIARYARKKSFQNWDEHDFSEELGKVRGGIRARSLLRPIQYDRTCEEMEIPDQFCICEKQWHVIDIHDENVMKAAQFTVNAINNFLKKKGAGEKCEILHLKEVIISI
;
A
#
# COMPACT_ATOMS: atom_id res chain seq x y z
N MET A 1 -5.57 17.16 -0.86
CA MET A 1 -4.38 17.91 -0.39
C MET A 1 -3.81 18.73 -1.54
N ALA A 2 -4.45 19.86 -1.88
CA ALA A 2 -4.09 20.64 -3.06
C ALA A 2 -2.76 21.39 -2.85
N LYS A 3 -2.54 21.96 -1.66
CA LYS A 3 -1.31 22.72 -1.35
C LYS A 3 -0.09 21.82 -1.31
N THR A 4 -0.24 20.64 -0.71
CA THR A 4 0.83 19.64 -0.64
C THR A 4 1.18 19.13 -2.04
N ASN A 5 0.18 18.79 -2.87
CA ASN A 5 0.40 18.38 -4.26
C ASN A 5 1.14 19.47 -5.06
N GLN A 6 0.74 20.74 -4.90
CA GLN A 6 1.43 21.86 -5.54
C GLN A 6 2.90 21.94 -5.13
N VAL A 7 3.22 21.84 -3.83
CA VAL A 7 4.61 21.87 -3.34
C VAL A 7 5.41 20.68 -3.88
N LEU A 8 4.85 19.47 -3.87
CA LEU A 8 5.50 18.28 -4.43
C LEU A 8 5.82 18.43 -5.92
N ARG A 9 4.89 18.98 -6.71
CA ARG A 9 5.12 19.21 -8.15
C ARG A 9 6.14 20.32 -8.39
N GLN A 10 6.06 21.42 -7.66
CA GLN A 10 6.90 22.60 -7.90
C GLN A 10 8.34 22.43 -7.41
N PHE A 11 8.55 21.83 -6.24
CA PHE A 11 9.89 21.74 -5.62
C PHE A 11 10.57 20.39 -5.86
N TYR A 12 9.79 19.33 -6.10
CA TYR A 12 10.31 17.97 -6.22
C TYR A 12 10.11 17.37 -7.61
N GLU A 13 9.41 18.06 -8.51
CA GLU A 13 9.03 17.55 -9.84
C GLU A 13 8.32 16.18 -9.73
N ALA A 14 7.52 16.01 -8.67
CA ALA A 14 6.87 14.75 -8.38
C ALA A 14 5.86 14.37 -9.48
N THR A 15 5.96 13.15 -9.96
CA THR A 15 5.10 12.55 -10.98
C THR A 15 3.96 11.78 -10.31
N THR A 16 2.71 12.09 -10.69
CA THR A 16 1.52 11.35 -10.20
C THR A 16 1.29 10.12 -11.07
N PHE A 17 1.10 8.97 -10.41
CA PHE A 17 0.66 7.73 -11.02
C PHE A 17 -0.86 7.66 -10.95
N TYR A 18 -1.51 7.53 -12.10
CA TYR A 18 -2.98 7.67 -12.21
C TYR A 18 -3.73 6.36 -12.05
N TYR A 19 -3.06 5.22 -12.21
CA TYR A 19 -3.64 3.89 -12.19
C TYR A 19 -2.83 2.98 -11.26
N HIS A 20 -2.73 3.37 -9.99
CA HIS A 20 -1.97 2.64 -8.98
C HIS A 20 -2.91 1.81 -8.10
N ASN A 21 -2.95 0.51 -8.35
CA ASN A 21 -3.93 -0.39 -7.77
C ASN A 21 -3.45 -0.93 -6.40
N LYS A 22 -4.31 -0.88 -5.39
CA LYS A 22 -4.07 -1.64 -4.16
C LYS A 22 -4.17 -3.15 -4.43
N ILE A 23 -3.51 -3.97 -3.62
CA ILE A 23 -3.50 -5.43 -3.84
C ILE A 23 -4.42 -6.18 -2.86
N GLY A 24 -4.78 -5.55 -1.74
CA GLY A 24 -5.54 -6.19 -0.68
C GLY A 24 -6.44 -5.23 0.08
N ARG A 25 -7.24 -5.80 0.99
CA ARG A 25 -8.34 -5.08 1.65
C ARG A 25 -7.90 -3.93 2.57
N ASN A 26 -6.80 -4.12 3.30
CA ASN A 26 -6.38 -3.24 4.38
C ASN A 26 -4.86 -3.05 4.39
N SER A 27 -4.39 -2.24 5.34
CA SER A 27 -2.98 -1.87 5.49
C SER A 27 -2.03 -3.04 5.55
N ARG A 28 -2.38 -4.14 6.21
CA ARG A 28 -1.46 -5.27 6.31
C ARG A 28 -1.19 -5.91 4.96
N GLN A 29 -2.23 -6.22 4.17
CA GLN A 29 -2.00 -6.88 2.89
C GLN A 29 -1.17 -6.01 1.96
N ASN A 30 -1.49 -4.71 1.88
CA ASN A 30 -0.76 -3.77 1.03
C ASN A 30 0.68 -3.56 1.53
N ALA A 31 0.90 -3.47 2.84
CA ALA A 31 2.24 -3.34 3.41
C ALA A 31 3.12 -4.58 3.18
N TYR A 32 2.59 -5.79 3.28
CA TYR A 32 3.35 -6.98 2.89
C TYR A 32 3.74 -6.93 1.41
N GLY A 33 2.83 -6.46 0.54
CA GLY A 33 3.13 -6.20 -0.86
C GLY A 33 4.26 -5.19 -1.06
N ILE A 34 4.18 -4.03 -0.40
CA ILE A 34 5.16 -2.93 -0.51
C ILE A 34 6.54 -3.34 0.03
N PHE A 35 6.58 -3.97 1.21
CA PHE A 35 7.84 -4.14 1.94
C PHE A 35 8.49 -5.50 1.75
N SER A 36 7.76 -6.53 1.32
CA SER A 36 8.31 -7.88 1.11
C SER A 36 7.96 -8.48 -0.25
N GLY A 37 7.17 -7.78 -1.06
CA GLY A 37 6.67 -8.29 -2.33
C GLY A 37 5.77 -9.51 -2.16
N THR A 38 5.30 -9.82 -0.94
CA THR A 38 4.65 -11.10 -0.61
C THR A 38 3.13 -10.93 -0.51
N ARG A 39 2.40 -11.90 -1.06
CA ARG A 39 0.94 -12.03 -0.93
C ARG A 39 0.59 -12.85 0.32
N ILE A 40 -0.16 -12.24 1.23
CA ILE A 40 -0.56 -12.86 2.51
C ILE A 40 -2.04 -13.30 2.56
N PHE A 41 -2.70 -13.38 1.42
CA PHE A 41 -4.12 -13.71 1.30
C PHE A 41 -4.33 -14.72 0.18
N ASP A 42 -5.32 -15.59 0.32
CA ASP A 42 -5.62 -16.59 -0.69
C ASP A 42 -6.26 -15.95 -1.93
N LEU A 43 -6.02 -16.59 -3.07
CA LEU A 43 -6.61 -16.24 -4.36
C LEU A 43 -7.67 -17.28 -4.75
N ASN A 44 -8.64 -16.85 -5.55
CA ASN A 44 -9.62 -17.77 -6.13
C ASN A 44 -8.90 -18.76 -7.06
N ALA A 45 -8.96 -20.06 -6.74
CA ALA A 45 -8.24 -21.09 -7.49
C ALA A 45 -8.65 -21.21 -8.96
N ASN A 46 -9.91 -20.88 -9.29
CA ASN A 46 -10.37 -20.92 -10.68
C ASN A 46 -9.79 -19.77 -11.50
N ARG A 47 -9.57 -18.61 -10.85
CA ARG A 47 -8.98 -17.43 -11.49
C ARG A 47 -7.45 -17.45 -11.46
N PHE A 48 -6.87 -18.07 -10.44
CA PHE A 48 -5.43 -18.11 -10.20
C PHE A 48 -4.97 -19.55 -9.95
N PRO A 49 -5.03 -20.43 -10.97
CA PRO A 49 -4.66 -21.83 -10.82
C PRO A 49 -3.21 -21.97 -10.35
N GLY A 50 -2.99 -22.83 -9.35
CA GLY A 50 -1.66 -23.05 -8.74
C GLY A 50 -1.16 -21.92 -7.82
N LYS A 51 -1.94 -20.84 -7.65
CA LYS A 51 -1.60 -19.68 -6.80
C LYS A 51 -2.65 -19.39 -5.74
N ASN A 52 -3.52 -20.35 -5.44
CA ASN A 52 -4.65 -20.17 -4.54
C ASN A 52 -4.23 -19.90 -3.09
N ASN A 53 -3.13 -20.45 -2.62
CA ASN A 53 -2.69 -20.28 -1.23
C ASN A 53 -1.85 -19.00 -1.05
N SER A 54 -1.92 -18.42 0.15
CA SER A 54 -0.99 -17.39 0.63
C SER A 54 0.48 -17.82 0.50
N GLU A 55 1.37 -16.90 0.12
CA GLU A 55 2.82 -17.12 0.07
C GLU A 55 3.46 -17.11 1.48
N HIS A 56 2.76 -16.54 2.46
CA HIS A 56 3.16 -16.54 3.86
C HIS A 56 1.95 -16.94 4.72
N PRO A 57 1.63 -18.26 4.79
CA PRO A 57 0.58 -18.74 5.67
C PRO A 57 0.94 -18.44 7.14
N GLU A 58 -0.08 -18.29 7.98
CA GLU A 58 0.11 -17.93 9.40
C GLU A 58 0.95 -16.64 9.63
N PHE A 59 0.97 -15.72 8.65
CA PHE A 59 1.70 -14.44 8.73
C PHE A 59 1.43 -13.66 10.03
N CYS A 60 0.23 -13.81 10.60
CA CYS A 60 -0.16 -13.14 11.83
C CYS A 60 0.59 -13.68 13.05
N LYS A 61 0.86 -15.00 13.06
CA LYS A 61 1.57 -15.70 14.14
C LYS A 61 3.08 -15.55 14.00
N HIS A 62 3.61 -15.67 12.78
CA HIS A 62 5.05 -15.60 12.54
C HIS A 62 5.59 -14.18 12.38
N GLY A 63 4.73 -13.22 12.06
CA GLY A 63 5.12 -11.86 11.75
C GLY A 63 5.93 -11.75 10.45
N ILE A 64 6.47 -10.56 10.23
CA ILE A 64 7.26 -10.27 9.03
C ILE A 64 8.73 -10.60 9.30
N LYS A 65 9.37 -11.29 8.35
CA LYS A 65 10.79 -11.60 8.41
C LYS A 65 11.60 -10.40 7.96
N ILE A 66 12.30 -9.76 8.90
CA ILE A 66 13.01 -8.51 8.64
C ILE A 66 13.98 -8.60 7.45
N ASN A 67 14.76 -9.67 7.36
CA ASN A 67 15.77 -9.89 6.32
C ASN A 67 15.18 -10.16 4.92
N GLU A 68 13.88 -10.40 4.81
CA GLU A 68 13.17 -10.58 3.54
C GLU A 68 12.40 -9.30 3.14
N THR A 69 12.76 -8.14 3.70
CA THR A 69 12.12 -6.85 3.40
C THR A 69 13.05 -5.86 2.72
N VAL A 70 12.49 -4.99 1.85
CA VAL A 70 13.23 -3.85 1.28
C VAL A 70 13.67 -2.85 2.36
N THR A 71 12.96 -2.77 3.49
CA THR A 71 13.42 -2.01 4.65
C THR A 71 14.81 -2.49 5.10
N TYR A 72 15.01 -3.81 5.20
CA TYR A 72 16.31 -4.38 5.53
C TYR A 72 17.35 -4.19 4.43
N ASP A 73 16.95 -4.18 3.16
CA ASP A 73 17.87 -3.83 2.08
C ASP A 73 18.46 -2.43 2.26
N PHE A 74 17.73 -1.48 2.85
CA PHE A 74 18.29 -0.17 3.21
C PHE A 74 19.03 -0.18 4.55
N THR A 75 18.44 -0.75 5.61
CA THR A 75 19.00 -0.65 6.97
C THR A 75 20.20 -1.57 7.21
N ASN A 76 20.40 -2.59 6.38
CA ASN A 76 21.62 -3.41 6.39
C ASN A 76 22.79 -2.75 5.63
N GLN A 77 22.64 -1.49 5.24
CA GLN A 77 23.67 -0.66 4.63
C GLN A 77 23.94 0.56 5.52
N THR A 78 24.78 1.50 5.08
CA THR A 78 25.17 2.69 5.87
C THR A 78 24.10 3.80 5.88
N TYR A 79 22.82 3.43 5.99
CA TYR A 79 21.70 4.37 6.03
C TYR A 79 21.34 4.64 7.48
N ALA A 80 21.29 5.92 7.87
CA ALA A 80 20.54 6.30 9.05
C ALA A 80 19.06 6.00 8.79
N SER A 81 18.37 5.35 9.72
CA SER A 81 17.02 4.87 9.45
C SER A 81 16.01 5.26 10.51
N ILE A 82 14.82 5.65 10.04
CA ILE A 82 13.66 5.93 10.90
C ILE A 82 12.40 5.28 10.33
N MET A 83 11.65 4.61 11.21
CA MET A 83 10.29 4.16 10.95
C MET A 83 9.37 4.77 12.01
N ALA A 84 8.40 5.56 11.58
CA ALA A 84 7.50 6.29 12.46
C ALA A 84 6.03 6.09 12.05
N GLU A 85 5.23 5.56 12.96
CA GLU A 85 3.81 5.26 12.73
C GLU A 85 2.94 6.04 13.74
N ASP A 86 1.90 6.74 13.29
CA ASP A 86 0.95 7.42 14.18
C ASP A 86 -0.11 6.47 14.80
N TRP A 87 -0.12 5.24 14.28
CA TRP A 87 -0.83 4.08 14.80
C TRP A 87 -0.10 2.84 14.29
N PRO A 88 0.67 2.15 15.15
CA PRO A 88 1.40 0.95 14.77
C PRO A 88 0.44 -0.16 14.35
N SER A 89 0.23 -0.26 13.04
CA SER A 89 -0.90 -1.00 12.46
C SER A 89 -0.50 -1.81 11.24
N MET A 90 0.60 -1.44 10.59
CA MET A 90 1.05 -2.02 9.34
C MET A 90 1.15 -3.55 9.41
N PHE A 91 1.82 -4.08 10.43
CA PHE A 91 1.98 -5.53 10.60
C PHE A 91 1.26 -6.07 11.84
N THR A 92 1.11 -5.26 12.89
CA THR A 92 0.68 -5.70 14.21
C THR A 92 -0.83 -5.68 14.46
N TYR A 93 -1.60 -4.78 13.83
CA TYR A 93 -3.02 -4.58 14.20
C TYR A 93 -3.99 -5.57 13.54
N PRO A 94 -4.94 -6.22 14.25
CA PRO A 94 -5.25 -5.97 15.66
C PRO A 94 -4.35 -6.74 16.62
N ASN A 95 -4.07 -8.01 16.36
CA ASN A 95 -3.37 -8.92 17.29
C ASN A 95 -2.42 -9.86 16.52
N CYS A 96 -1.52 -9.31 15.71
CA CYS A 96 -0.51 -10.06 14.99
C CYS A 96 0.90 -9.68 15.45
N HIS A 97 1.83 -10.61 15.26
CA HIS A 97 3.25 -10.32 15.39
C HIS A 97 3.71 -9.43 14.22
N GLY A 98 4.45 -8.38 14.55
CA GLY A 98 5.05 -7.47 13.58
C GLY A 98 6.51 -7.84 13.33
N PHE A 99 7.39 -6.84 13.33
CA PHE A 99 8.82 -7.10 13.38
C PHE A 99 9.21 -7.73 14.74
N PRO A 100 10.13 -8.71 14.76
CA PRO A 100 10.57 -9.34 16.00
C PRO A 100 11.43 -8.42 16.89
N LYS A 101 12.01 -7.37 16.29
CA LYS A 101 12.77 -6.30 16.95
C LYS A 101 12.58 -4.99 16.18
N ALA A 102 13.03 -3.87 16.72
CA ALA A 102 13.00 -2.59 16.01
C ALA A 102 13.70 -2.73 14.63
N PRO A 103 13.03 -2.37 13.51
CA PRO A 103 13.57 -2.58 12.17
C PRO A 103 14.49 -1.46 11.66
N THR A 104 14.58 -0.36 12.40
CA THR A 104 15.32 0.86 12.08
C THR A 104 16.03 1.38 13.33
N ASP A 105 17.04 2.24 13.15
CA ASP A 105 17.80 2.87 14.26
C ASP A 105 16.87 3.68 15.16
N HIS A 106 15.96 4.43 14.53
CA HIS A 106 14.92 5.21 15.20
C HIS A 106 13.56 4.57 14.95
N TYR A 107 12.93 4.03 15.99
CA TYR A 107 11.64 3.36 15.88
C TYR A 107 10.55 4.08 16.68
N GLY A 108 9.73 4.87 15.97
CA GLY A 108 8.74 5.78 16.54
C GLY A 108 7.52 5.10 17.18
N SER A 109 7.27 3.81 16.90
CA SER A 109 6.06 3.12 17.38
C SER A 109 5.96 3.08 18.92
N ALA A 110 7.09 3.09 19.64
CA ALA A 110 7.11 3.17 21.10
C ALA A 110 6.48 4.48 21.63
N LEU A 111 6.69 5.61 20.93
CA LEU A 111 6.14 6.92 21.29
C LEU A 111 4.60 6.91 21.28
N VAL A 112 4.00 6.15 20.37
CA VAL A 112 2.54 6.06 20.21
C VAL A 112 1.92 4.94 21.06
N LEU A 113 2.65 3.84 21.27
CA LEU A 113 2.14 2.71 22.06
C LEU A 113 2.12 3.02 23.56
N ARG A 114 3.10 3.76 24.08
CA ARG A 114 3.16 4.14 25.49
C ARG A 114 1.84 4.79 25.98
N PRO A 115 1.33 5.86 25.37
CA PRO A 115 0.08 6.46 25.84
C PRO A 115 -1.16 5.58 25.61
N THR A 116 -1.14 4.65 24.65
CA THR A 116 -2.34 3.89 24.27
C THR A 116 -2.45 2.51 24.93
N LYS A 117 -1.35 1.97 25.48
CA LYS A 117 -1.31 0.65 26.13
C LYS A 117 -1.02 0.70 27.64
N SER A 118 -0.81 1.89 28.21
CA SER A 118 -0.49 2.07 29.64
C SER A 118 -1.70 2.36 30.54
N GLY A 119 -2.92 2.11 30.06
CA GLY A 119 -4.15 2.34 30.83
C GLY A 119 -4.73 3.75 30.67
N GLU A 120 -5.93 3.95 31.21
CA GLU A 120 -6.73 5.17 31.01
C GLU A 120 -6.10 6.42 31.61
N GLU A 121 -5.50 6.31 32.80
CA GLU A 121 -4.87 7.44 33.50
C GLU A 121 -3.68 7.99 32.70
N VAL A 122 -2.78 7.12 32.26
CA VAL A 122 -1.63 7.50 31.41
C VAL A 122 -2.11 8.07 30.07
N TRP A 123 -3.14 7.46 29.46
CA TRP A 123 -3.74 8.02 28.25
C TRP A 123 -4.27 9.44 28.47
N LYS A 124 -4.99 9.68 29.58
CA LYS A 124 -5.58 10.98 29.91
C LYS A 124 -4.49 12.04 30.14
N ASP A 125 -3.42 11.69 30.85
CA ASP A 125 -2.27 12.57 31.08
C ASP A 125 -1.62 13.00 29.75
N PHE A 126 -1.22 12.04 28.91
CA PHE A 126 -0.65 12.31 27.59
C PHE A 126 -1.61 13.11 26.71
N ASN A 127 -2.89 12.75 26.68
CA ASN A 127 -3.88 13.46 25.89
C ASN A 127 -4.05 14.91 26.37
N THR A 128 -3.95 15.16 27.67
CA THR A 128 -4.12 16.50 28.26
C THR A 128 -2.89 17.36 28.04
N HIS A 129 -1.68 16.86 28.32
CA HIS A 129 -0.47 17.67 28.33
C HIS A 129 0.35 17.54 27.04
N PHE A 130 0.50 16.33 26.51
CA PHE A 130 1.37 16.07 25.36
C PHE A 130 0.68 16.33 24.02
N TYR A 131 -0.61 15.98 23.88
CA TYR A 131 -1.36 16.20 22.65
C TYR A 131 -2.19 17.49 22.70
N LYS A 132 -3.33 17.50 23.40
CA LYS A 132 -4.24 18.65 23.40
C LYS A 132 -3.64 19.90 24.03
N GLY A 133 -2.80 19.75 25.05
CA GLY A 133 -2.13 20.86 25.73
C GLY A 133 -1.21 21.69 24.81
N GLU A 134 -0.68 21.06 23.76
CA GLU A 134 0.12 21.73 22.72
C GLU A 134 -0.68 22.01 21.45
N CYS A 135 -1.99 21.79 21.44
CA CYS A 135 -2.83 21.85 20.23
C CYS A 135 -2.31 20.92 19.10
N HIS A 136 -1.69 19.82 19.49
CA HIS A 136 -1.08 18.84 18.61
C HIS A 136 -1.90 17.55 18.52
N GLU A 137 -1.83 16.92 17.36
CA GLU A 137 -2.33 15.57 17.09
C GLU A 137 -1.17 14.59 16.94
N TYR A 138 -1.44 13.29 16.93
CA TYR A 138 -0.42 12.24 16.80
C TYR A 138 0.58 12.47 15.66
N TYR A 139 0.09 12.87 14.47
CA TYR A 139 0.96 13.10 13.32
C TYR A 139 1.93 14.26 13.54
N HIS A 140 1.59 15.29 14.33
CA HIS A 140 2.52 16.39 14.62
C HIS A 140 3.74 15.85 15.38
N LYS A 141 3.52 15.04 16.41
CA LYS A 141 4.62 14.46 17.22
C LYS A 141 5.51 13.52 16.41
N ILE A 142 4.90 12.71 15.56
CA ILE A 142 5.62 11.81 14.66
C ILE A 142 6.44 12.61 13.64
N MET A 143 5.84 13.64 13.03
CA MET A 143 6.52 14.44 12.02
C MET A 143 7.59 15.35 12.62
N ASP A 144 7.44 15.85 13.84
CA ASP A 144 8.49 16.57 14.56
C ASP A 144 9.71 15.67 14.84
N PHE A 145 9.47 14.38 15.13
CA PHE A 145 10.55 13.41 15.28
C PHE A 145 11.27 13.16 13.95
N VAL A 146 10.52 13.02 12.85
CA VAL A 146 11.07 12.87 11.50
C VAL A 146 11.85 14.11 11.08
N ASP A 147 11.33 15.30 11.33
CA ASP A 147 11.96 16.58 11.00
C ASP A 147 13.31 16.75 11.71
N LYS A 148 13.37 16.46 13.02
CA LYS A 148 14.62 16.42 13.79
C LYS A 148 15.60 15.38 13.24
N PHE A 149 15.12 14.19 12.91
CA PHE A 149 15.95 13.14 12.31
C PHE A 149 16.55 13.58 10.97
N LEU A 150 15.77 14.26 10.12
CA LEU A 150 16.27 14.78 8.84
C LEU A 150 17.41 15.78 9.04
N ASP A 151 17.29 16.68 10.02
CA ASP A 151 18.30 17.69 10.34
C ASP A 151 19.55 17.10 11.01
N GLU A 152 19.40 16.19 11.97
CA GLU A 152 20.52 15.60 12.72
C GLU A 152 21.43 14.74 11.82
N TYR A 153 20.82 14.03 10.86
CA TYR A 153 21.55 13.16 9.93
C TYR A 153 21.93 13.84 8.62
N LYS A 154 22.04 15.17 8.57
CA LYS A 154 22.55 15.90 7.39
C LYS A 154 23.90 15.32 6.94
N GLY A 155 24.06 15.12 5.62
CA GLY A 155 25.24 14.46 5.04
C GLY A 155 25.21 12.91 5.03
N PHE A 156 24.32 12.27 5.78
CA PHE A 156 24.14 10.82 5.73
C PHE A 156 23.06 10.41 4.72
N SER A 157 23.23 9.23 4.12
CA SER A 157 22.14 8.52 3.43
C SER A 157 21.06 8.12 4.43
N LYS A 158 19.79 8.32 4.09
CA LYS A 158 18.66 8.12 5.01
C LYS A 158 17.63 7.16 4.42
N PHE A 159 17.08 6.30 5.26
CA PHE A 159 15.85 5.56 4.97
C PHE A 159 14.76 6.05 5.91
N VAL A 160 13.71 6.64 5.35
CA VAL A 160 12.64 7.28 6.12
C VAL A 160 11.32 6.62 5.73
N LEU A 161 10.70 5.93 6.68
CA LEU A 161 9.36 5.37 6.54
C LEU A 161 8.41 6.06 7.52
N VAL A 162 7.43 6.78 7.00
CA VAL A 162 6.36 7.40 7.79
C VAL A 162 5.03 6.80 7.40
N TRP A 163 4.29 6.25 8.38
CA TRP A 163 2.98 5.64 8.16
C TRP A 163 1.91 6.34 9.01
N LEU A 164 1.06 7.13 8.37
CA LEU A 164 0.05 7.96 9.04
C LEU A 164 -1.35 7.42 8.79
N SER A 165 -1.82 6.54 9.67
CA SER A 165 -3.16 5.96 9.60
C SER A 165 -4.22 6.93 10.14
N ARG A 166 -3.95 7.63 11.25
CA ARG A 166 -5.00 8.38 11.99
C ARG A 166 -5.53 9.59 11.26
N ILE A 167 -4.75 10.17 10.35
CA ILE A 167 -5.13 11.41 9.63
C ILE A 167 -6.32 11.20 8.68
N ALA A 168 -6.52 9.99 8.16
CA ALA A 168 -7.51 9.72 7.12
C ALA A 168 -8.34 8.44 7.33
N HIS A 169 -8.05 7.61 8.34
CA HIS A 169 -8.68 6.29 8.49
C HIS A 169 -10.21 6.35 8.48
N ASN A 170 -10.83 7.32 9.15
CA ASN A 170 -12.28 7.34 9.40
C ASN A 170 -13.08 8.30 8.51
N SER A 171 -12.42 9.13 7.68
CA SER A 171 -13.12 10.18 6.92
C SER A 171 -12.43 10.51 5.62
N ALA A 172 -13.21 10.61 4.53
CA ALA A 172 -12.76 11.08 3.23
C ALA A 172 -12.20 12.51 3.29
N SER A 173 -12.70 13.34 4.22
CA SER A 173 -12.24 14.71 4.41
C SER A 173 -11.08 14.86 5.40
N GLY A 174 -10.61 13.77 6.01
CA GLY A 174 -9.59 13.80 7.07
C GLY A 174 -8.27 14.45 6.64
N LEU A 175 -7.91 14.32 5.37
CA LEU A 175 -6.68 14.90 4.80
C LEU A 175 -6.75 16.42 4.58
N TYR A 176 -7.93 17.05 4.52
CA TYR A 176 -8.01 18.48 4.22
C TYR A 176 -7.41 19.35 5.33
N ARG A 177 -7.61 18.95 6.59
CA ARG A 177 -7.06 19.69 7.75
C ARG A 177 -5.53 19.61 7.84
N THR A 178 -4.90 18.58 7.26
CA THR A 178 -3.44 18.38 7.30
C THR A 178 -2.72 18.99 6.11
N ASP A 179 -3.43 19.39 5.04
CA ASP A 179 -2.84 19.86 3.78
C ASP A 179 -1.91 21.07 3.98
N LYS A 180 -2.29 22.03 4.84
CA LYS A 180 -1.43 23.18 5.15
C LYS A 180 -0.16 22.74 5.88
N TYR A 181 -0.25 21.79 6.80
CA TYR A 181 0.90 21.27 7.55
C TYR A 181 1.90 20.59 6.61
N PHE A 182 1.45 19.61 5.81
CA PHE A 182 2.35 18.88 4.91
C PHE A 182 2.94 19.77 3.81
N SER A 183 2.17 20.73 3.28
CA SER A 183 2.73 21.72 2.35
C SER A 183 3.90 22.52 2.96
N LYS A 184 3.80 22.89 4.26
CA LYS A 184 4.89 23.57 4.97
C LYS A 184 6.06 22.63 5.25
N PHE A 185 5.79 21.39 5.67
CA PHE A 185 6.82 20.37 5.92
C PHE A 185 7.69 20.15 4.68
N PHE A 186 7.07 19.87 3.52
CA PHE A 186 7.81 19.65 2.27
C PHE A 186 8.51 20.91 1.79
N ARG A 187 7.97 22.11 2.02
CA ARG A 187 8.66 23.35 1.66
C ARG A 187 9.86 23.64 2.57
N LYS A 188 9.75 23.34 3.86
CA LYS A 188 10.84 23.49 4.83
C LYS A 188 11.99 22.52 4.51
N ASN A 189 11.66 21.29 4.15
CA ASN A 189 12.63 20.20 4.00
C ASN A 189 13.15 20.01 2.56
N VAL A 190 13.08 21.02 1.69
CA VAL A 190 13.59 20.93 0.31
C VAL A 190 15.06 20.52 0.30
N GLU A 191 15.91 21.15 1.10
CA GLU A 191 17.34 20.81 1.17
C GLU A 191 17.59 19.41 1.73
N ASN A 192 16.76 18.97 2.68
CA ASN A 192 16.88 17.63 3.28
C ASN A 192 16.40 16.52 2.33
N LEU A 193 15.52 16.83 1.37
CA LEU A 193 14.81 15.85 0.55
C LEU A 193 15.09 15.95 -0.96
N ASN A 194 15.72 17.01 -1.47
CA ASN A 194 15.93 17.20 -2.92
C ASN A 194 16.72 16.07 -3.59
N ASN A 195 17.65 15.44 -2.85
CA ASN A 195 18.48 14.33 -3.31
C ASN A 195 17.91 12.95 -2.91
N SER A 196 16.62 12.88 -2.61
CA SER A 196 15.94 11.63 -2.21
C SER A 196 15.03 11.11 -3.30
N PHE A 197 14.87 9.79 -3.36
CA PHE A 197 13.67 9.19 -3.95
C PHE A 197 12.53 9.37 -2.95
N LEU A 198 11.53 10.17 -3.30
CA LEU A 198 10.42 10.53 -2.43
C LEU A 198 9.12 9.92 -2.94
N PHE A 199 8.47 9.15 -2.07
CA PHE A 199 7.18 8.51 -2.33
C PHE A 199 6.15 9.11 -1.38
N VAL A 200 5.09 9.71 -1.93
CA VAL A 200 3.92 10.17 -1.16
C VAL A 200 2.72 9.37 -1.65
N MET A 201 2.23 8.46 -0.81
CA MET A 201 1.27 7.46 -1.24
C MET A 201 0.30 7.02 -0.14
N GLY A 202 -0.81 6.41 -0.57
CA GLY A 202 -1.69 5.62 0.29
C GLY A 202 -1.47 4.11 0.05
N ASP A 203 -1.73 3.31 1.08
CA ASP A 203 -1.82 1.86 0.99
C ASP A 203 -3.16 1.41 0.38
N HIS A 204 -4.23 2.14 0.73
CA HIS A 204 -5.57 2.06 0.19
C HIS A 204 -6.32 3.38 0.40
N GLY A 205 -7.48 3.58 -0.24
CA GLY A 205 -8.36 4.72 0.06
C GLY A 205 -9.35 4.44 1.20
N LEU A 206 -10.45 5.19 1.29
CA LEU A 206 -11.41 5.01 2.38
C LEU A 206 -12.24 3.72 2.19
N ARG A 207 -11.87 2.65 2.91
CA ARG A 207 -12.43 1.30 2.74
C ARG A 207 -13.81 1.03 3.38
N PHE A 208 -14.49 2.04 3.93
CA PHE A 208 -15.79 1.89 4.58
C PHE A 208 -16.63 3.18 4.57
N GLY A 209 -17.86 3.08 5.06
CA GLY A 209 -18.80 4.19 5.14
C GLY A 209 -19.58 4.43 3.86
N ARG A 210 -20.43 5.47 3.85
CA ARG A 210 -21.34 5.78 2.74
C ARG A 210 -20.57 6.14 1.46
N PHE A 211 -19.49 6.92 1.59
CA PHE A 211 -18.67 7.32 0.44
C PHE A 211 -18.09 6.11 -0.29
N ARG A 212 -17.56 5.12 0.44
CA ARG A 212 -17.05 3.86 -0.14
C ARG A 212 -18.08 3.08 -0.99
N ARG A 213 -19.38 3.25 -0.72
CA ARG A 213 -20.45 2.55 -1.45
C ARG A 213 -20.78 3.21 -2.80
N THR A 214 -20.27 4.42 -3.05
CA THR A 214 -20.39 5.09 -4.35
C THR A 214 -19.37 4.52 -5.34
N GLY A 215 -19.60 4.68 -6.65
CA GLY A 215 -18.63 4.30 -7.68
C GLY A 215 -17.29 5.03 -7.52
N THR A 216 -17.32 6.33 -7.27
CA THR A 216 -16.12 7.14 -6.99
C THR A 216 -15.37 6.63 -5.77
N GLY A 217 -16.06 6.38 -4.65
CA GLY A 217 -15.41 5.87 -3.44
C GLY A 217 -14.90 4.44 -3.57
N TYR A 218 -15.52 3.60 -4.41
CA TYR A 218 -14.97 2.29 -4.79
C TYR A 218 -13.63 2.46 -5.54
N ASN A 219 -13.61 3.36 -6.53
CA ASN A 219 -12.41 3.64 -7.32
C ASN A 219 -11.30 4.26 -6.47
N GLU A 220 -11.60 5.26 -5.63
CA GLU A 220 -10.61 5.88 -4.73
C GLU A 220 -10.07 4.90 -3.68
N ASP A 221 -10.90 3.97 -3.18
CA ASP A 221 -10.43 2.91 -2.29
C ASP A 221 -9.42 2.00 -2.98
N ASN A 222 -9.64 1.66 -4.25
CA ASN A 222 -8.80 0.72 -5.00
C ASN A 222 -7.63 1.38 -5.74
N ASN A 223 -7.67 2.69 -5.97
CA ASN A 223 -6.64 3.49 -6.63
C ASN A 223 -6.06 4.55 -5.66
N PRO A 224 -5.32 4.14 -4.61
CA PRO A 224 -4.71 5.10 -3.70
C PRO A 224 -3.74 6.04 -4.41
N LEU A 225 -3.60 7.26 -3.90
CA LEU A 225 -2.64 8.23 -4.39
C LEU A 225 -1.23 7.61 -4.44
N LEU A 226 -0.50 7.86 -5.51
CA LEU A 226 0.94 7.66 -5.60
C LEU A 226 1.57 8.84 -6.33
N MET A 227 2.50 9.51 -5.65
CA MET A 227 3.38 10.52 -6.22
C MET A 227 4.83 10.13 -5.98
N VAL A 228 5.64 10.14 -7.03
CA VAL A 228 7.06 9.77 -7.00
C VAL A 228 7.90 10.93 -7.49
N ALA A 229 8.88 11.32 -6.70
CA ALA A 229 9.96 12.22 -7.13
C ALA A 229 11.30 11.48 -7.06
N VAL A 230 12.18 11.79 -8.02
CA VAL A 230 13.55 11.27 -8.04
C VAL A 230 14.53 12.35 -7.56
N PRO A 231 15.73 11.95 -7.07
CA PRO A 231 16.78 12.88 -6.69
C PRO A 231 17.06 13.93 -7.77
N GLN A 232 17.29 15.17 -7.35
CA GLN A 232 17.49 16.31 -8.26
C GLN A 232 18.56 16.05 -9.31
N TYR A 233 19.69 15.44 -8.93
CA TYR A 233 20.78 15.10 -9.85
C TYR A 233 20.42 14.03 -10.88
N LEU A 234 19.34 13.27 -10.70
CA LEU A 234 18.85 12.28 -11.65
C LEU A 234 17.77 12.83 -12.59
N ARG A 235 17.26 14.04 -12.35
CA ARG A 235 16.16 14.62 -13.16
C ARG A 235 16.60 15.04 -14.57
N SER A 236 17.90 15.20 -14.80
CA SER A 236 18.46 15.42 -16.13
C SER A 236 18.63 14.13 -16.94
N ASN A 237 18.44 12.95 -16.34
CA ASN A 237 18.50 11.69 -17.07
C ASN A 237 17.20 11.48 -17.86
N GLU A 238 17.27 11.69 -19.17
CA GLU A 238 16.09 11.64 -20.06
C GLU A 238 15.40 10.28 -20.04
N GLN A 239 16.17 9.18 -20.04
CA GLN A 239 15.62 7.82 -20.03
C GLN A 239 14.84 7.55 -18.73
N LEU A 240 15.41 7.87 -17.57
CA LEU A 240 14.73 7.71 -16.28
C LEU A 240 13.43 8.50 -16.23
N ILE A 241 13.46 9.77 -16.64
CA ILE A 241 12.28 10.64 -16.60
C ILE A 241 11.22 10.19 -17.61
N LEU A 242 11.63 9.72 -18.79
CA LEU A 242 10.73 9.13 -19.78
C LEU A 242 10.04 7.88 -19.23
N ASN A 243 10.81 6.96 -18.62
CA ASN A 243 10.29 5.75 -17.98
C ASN A 243 9.27 6.13 -16.91
N LEU A 244 9.65 7.02 -15.98
CA LEU A 244 8.79 7.43 -14.87
C LEU A 244 7.47 8.04 -15.36
N LYS A 245 7.51 8.94 -16.34
CA LYS A 245 6.31 9.58 -16.92
C LYS A 245 5.44 8.59 -17.68
N SER A 246 6.04 7.69 -18.46
CA SER A 246 5.32 6.65 -19.20
C SER A 246 4.63 5.69 -18.24
N ASN A 247 5.36 5.20 -17.24
CA ASN A 247 4.85 4.30 -16.21
C ASN A 247 3.77 4.95 -15.33
N SER A 248 3.79 6.28 -15.18
CA SER A 248 2.75 7.03 -14.45
C SER A 248 1.36 6.91 -15.08
N ARG A 249 1.30 6.53 -16.36
CA ARG A 249 0.08 6.25 -17.11
C ARG A 249 -0.19 4.77 -17.29
N ARG A 250 0.62 3.89 -16.72
CA ARG A 250 0.43 2.43 -16.76
C ARG A 250 -0.30 1.92 -15.54
N HIS A 251 -0.91 0.75 -15.70
CA HIS A 251 -1.45 0.00 -14.57
C HIS A 251 -0.30 -0.54 -13.69
N THR A 252 -0.22 0.01 -12.48
CA THR A 252 0.78 -0.34 -11.46
C THR A 252 0.10 -0.81 -10.19
N SER A 253 0.86 -1.41 -9.28
CA SER A 253 0.33 -1.92 -8.01
C SER A 253 1.31 -1.75 -6.85
N GLN A 254 0.85 -2.04 -5.64
CA GLN A 254 1.72 -2.04 -4.45
C GLN A 254 2.94 -2.96 -4.57
N TYR A 255 2.88 -4.00 -5.40
CA TYR A 255 4.05 -4.85 -5.69
C TYR A 255 5.13 -4.10 -6.47
N ASP A 256 4.77 -3.15 -7.33
CA ASP A 256 5.76 -2.36 -8.09
C ASP A 256 6.56 -1.42 -7.18
N ILE A 257 5.97 -0.98 -6.05
CA ILE A 257 6.71 -0.23 -5.03
C ILE A 257 7.81 -1.10 -4.43
N TYR A 258 7.53 -2.37 -4.14
CA TYR A 258 8.56 -3.31 -3.68
C TYR A 258 9.70 -3.46 -4.68
N ALA A 259 9.39 -3.74 -5.96
CA ALA A 259 10.41 -3.86 -7.00
C ALA A 259 11.21 -2.57 -7.19
N THR A 260 10.55 -1.40 -7.07
CA THR A 260 11.20 -0.09 -7.16
C THR A 260 12.17 0.16 -6.01
N LEU A 261 11.73 -0.11 -4.78
CA LEU A 261 12.56 0.07 -3.59
C LEU A 261 13.76 -0.89 -3.61
N TYR A 262 13.54 -2.14 -4.05
CA TYR A 262 14.61 -3.11 -4.25
C TYR A 262 15.62 -2.65 -5.32
N ASP A 263 15.13 -2.17 -6.47
CA ASP A 263 15.96 -1.62 -7.55
C ASP A 263 16.85 -0.48 -7.02
N ILE A 264 16.27 0.49 -6.30
CA ILE A 264 17.01 1.60 -5.69
C ILE A 264 18.08 1.09 -4.71
N ALA A 265 17.72 0.17 -3.80
CA ALA A 265 18.61 -0.29 -2.74
C ALA A 265 19.76 -1.18 -3.26
N ARG A 266 19.53 -1.90 -4.37
CA ARG A 266 20.42 -2.95 -4.89
C ARG A 266 20.90 -2.66 -6.30
N TYR A 267 20.03 -2.82 -7.30
CA TYR A 267 20.45 -2.87 -8.70
C TYR A 267 20.86 -1.50 -9.24
N ALA A 268 20.00 -0.48 -9.17
CA ALA A 268 20.33 0.88 -9.61
C ALA A 268 21.56 1.42 -8.87
N ARG A 269 21.67 1.15 -7.56
CA ARG A 269 22.86 1.51 -6.76
C ARG A 269 24.12 0.82 -7.27
N LYS A 270 24.08 -0.48 -7.55
CA LYS A 270 25.21 -1.24 -8.12
C LYS A 270 25.65 -0.67 -9.47
N LYS A 271 24.71 -0.10 -10.24
CA LYS A 271 24.95 0.59 -11.51
C LYS A 271 25.25 2.09 -11.36
N SER A 272 25.50 2.57 -10.14
CA SER A 272 25.76 3.98 -9.83
C SER A 272 24.69 4.95 -10.36
N PHE A 273 23.44 4.46 -10.44
CA PHE A 273 22.28 5.20 -10.95
C PHE A 273 22.43 5.72 -12.40
N GLN A 274 23.25 5.03 -13.22
CA GLN A 274 23.52 5.41 -14.62
C GLN A 274 22.73 4.59 -15.65
N ASN A 275 22.10 3.47 -15.25
CA ASN A 275 21.39 2.58 -16.17
C ASN A 275 19.92 2.40 -15.75
N TRP A 276 19.03 2.71 -16.69
CA TRP A 276 17.57 2.65 -16.54
C TRP A 276 16.91 1.81 -17.64
N ASP A 277 17.68 0.90 -18.23
CA ASP A 277 17.16 -0.08 -19.19
C ASP A 277 16.20 -1.06 -18.50
N GLU A 278 15.48 -1.83 -19.30
CA GLU A 278 14.67 -2.93 -18.79
C GLU A 278 15.54 -3.93 -17.99
N HIS A 279 15.03 -4.38 -16.86
CA HIS A 279 15.67 -5.39 -16.02
C HIS A 279 14.63 -6.36 -15.50
N ASP A 280 14.84 -7.65 -15.73
CA ASP A 280 14.01 -8.72 -15.18
C ASP A 280 14.55 -9.12 -13.80
N PHE A 281 13.79 -8.84 -12.75
CA PHE A 281 14.18 -9.15 -11.36
C PHE A 281 13.88 -10.62 -10.98
N SER A 282 13.53 -11.47 -11.94
CA SER A 282 13.18 -12.87 -11.72
C SER A 282 14.31 -13.69 -11.07
N GLU A 283 15.57 -13.34 -11.31
CA GLU A 283 16.72 -14.02 -10.69
C GLU A 283 16.87 -13.62 -9.22
N GLU A 284 16.68 -12.33 -8.91
CA GLU A 284 16.88 -11.78 -7.58
C GLU A 284 15.68 -12.00 -6.65
N LEU A 285 14.47 -11.89 -7.18
CA LEU A 285 13.22 -11.90 -6.41
C LEU A 285 12.36 -13.13 -6.71
N GLY A 286 12.85 -14.04 -7.55
CA GLY A 286 12.12 -15.22 -8.02
C GLY A 286 11.11 -14.91 -9.12
N LYS A 287 10.71 -15.94 -9.87
CA LYS A 287 9.81 -15.81 -11.04
C LYS A 287 8.44 -15.20 -10.72
N VAL A 288 7.97 -15.35 -9.48
CA VAL A 288 6.69 -14.78 -9.05
C VAL A 288 6.85 -13.31 -8.68
N ARG A 289 7.77 -12.97 -7.75
CA ARG A 289 7.87 -11.58 -7.25
C ARG A 289 8.58 -10.67 -8.23
N GLY A 290 9.66 -11.13 -8.87
CA GLY A 290 10.49 -10.33 -9.79
C GLY A 290 10.12 -10.42 -11.27
N GLY A 291 9.18 -11.33 -11.60
CA GLY A 291 8.69 -11.50 -12.95
C GLY A 291 7.59 -10.49 -13.29
N ILE A 292 6.47 -10.99 -13.83
CA ILE A 292 5.39 -10.14 -14.35
C ILE A 292 4.69 -9.33 -13.23
N ARG A 293 4.57 -9.91 -12.01
CA ARG A 293 3.80 -9.34 -10.91
C ARG A 293 4.28 -7.96 -10.47
N ALA A 294 5.60 -7.78 -10.37
CA ALA A 294 6.21 -6.54 -9.89
C ALA A 294 7.27 -6.05 -10.88
N ARG A 295 7.19 -4.78 -11.23
CA ARG A 295 8.16 -4.09 -12.09
C ARG A 295 8.57 -2.78 -11.41
N SER A 296 9.85 -2.42 -11.52
CA SER A 296 10.33 -1.13 -11.00
C SER A 296 9.68 0.02 -11.79
N LEU A 297 9.15 1.01 -11.07
CA LEU A 297 8.55 2.21 -11.65
C LEU A 297 9.58 3.10 -12.36
N LEU A 298 10.88 2.84 -12.18
CA LEU A 298 12.00 3.57 -12.77
C LEU A 298 12.52 2.94 -14.08
N ARG A 299 12.01 1.77 -14.44
CA ARG A 299 12.39 1.00 -15.64
C ARG A 299 11.20 0.87 -16.58
N PRO A 300 11.39 0.62 -17.88
CA PRO A 300 10.28 0.51 -18.82
C PRO A 300 9.23 -0.53 -18.38
N ILE A 301 7.96 -0.13 -18.30
CA ILE A 301 6.80 -1.04 -18.23
C ILE A 301 6.14 -1.05 -19.61
N GLN A 302 6.40 -2.11 -20.36
CA GLN A 302 6.12 -2.18 -21.80
C GLN A 302 4.62 -2.15 -22.15
N TYR A 303 3.76 -2.63 -21.25
CA TYR A 303 2.31 -2.73 -21.49
C TYR A 303 1.50 -2.60 -20.20
N ASP A 304 0.19 -2.40 -20.35
CA ASP A 304 -0.75 -2.40 -19.23
C ASP A 304 -1.06 -3.83 -18.79
N ARG A 305 -0.39 -4.26 -17.72
CA ARG A 305 -0.61 -5.57 -17.11
C ARG A 305 -2.03 -5.69 -16.59
N THR A 306 -2.62 -6.86 -16.76
CA THR A 306 -3.92 -7.20 -16.18
C THR A 306 -3.82 -7.35 -14.66
N CYS A 307 -4.97 -7.23 -13.97
CA CYS A 307 -5.04 -7.58 -12.55
C CYS A 307 -4.63 -9.04 -12.28
N GLU A 308 -4.87 -9.95 -13.22
CA GLU A 308 -4.47 -11.35 -13.09
C GLU A 308 -2.95 -11.52 -13.09
N GLU A 309 -2.27 -10.88 -14.05
CA GLU A 309 -0.81 -10.86 -14.15
C GLU A 309 -0.13 -10.27 -12.91
N MET A 310 -0.79 -9.29 -12.27
CA MET A 310 -0.32 -8.66 -11.04
C MET A 310 -0.84 -9.33 -9.76
N GLU A 311 -1.56 -10.45 -9.87
CA GLU A 311 -2.16 -11.18 -8.73
C GLU A 311 -3.09 -10.33 -7.85
N ILE A 312 -3.80 -9.39 -8.47
CA ILE A 312 -4.79 -8.52 -7.83
C ILE A 312 -6.17 -9.20 -7.93
N PRO A 313 -6.81 -9.52 -6.80
CA PRO A 313 -8.17 -10.02 -6.79
C PRO A 313 -9.16 -9.08 -7.47
N ASP A 314 -10.17 -9.64 -8.14
CA ASP A 314 -11.18 -8.89 -8.88
C ASP A 314 -11.86 -7.79 -8.06
N GLN A 315 -12.11 -8.02 -6.77
CA GLN A 315 -12.76 -7.03 -5.89
C GLN A 315 -11.92 -5.77 -5.64
N PHE A 316 -10.61 -5.82 -5.92
CA PHE A 316 -9.69 -4.70 -5.79
C PHE A 316 -9.24 -4.14 -7.14
N CYS A 317 -9.51 -4.86 -8.22
CA CYS A 317 -9.08 -4.48 -9.57
C CYS A 317 -9.72 -3.15 -10.02
N ILE A 318 -8.91 -2.22 -10.53
CA ILE A 318 -9.38 -0.93 -11.08
C ILE A 318 -9.64 -1.00 -12.59
N CYS A 319 -9.31 -2.11 -13.25
CA CYS A 319 -9.66 -2.29 -14.66
C CYS A 319 -11.18 -2.34 -14.80
N GLU A 320 -11.73 -1.43 -15.60
CA GLU A 320 -13.15 -1.44 -15.91
C GLU A 320 -13.49 -2.71 -16.69
N LYS A 321 -14.41 -3.51 -16.13
CA LYS A 321 -14.99 -4.65 -16.83
C LYS A 321 -16.21 -4.13 -17.60
N GLN A 322 -16.24 -4.37 -18.91
CA GLN A 322 -17.45 -4.16 -19.70
C GLN A 322 -18.41 -5.29 -19.43
N TRP A 323 -19.53 -4.98 -18.79
CA TRP A 323 -20.61 -5.92 -18.52
C TRP A 323 -21.69 -5.76 -19.59
N HIS A 324 -22.08 -6.86 -20.22
CA HIS A 324 -23.19 -6.89 -21.15
C HIS A 324 -24.41 -7.48 -20.45
N VAL A 325 -25.58 -6.87 -20.67
CA VAL A 325 -26.84 -7.46 -20.26
C VAL A 325 -27.08 -8.68 -21.13
N ILE A 326 -27.29 -9.82 -20.48
CA ILE A 326 -27.64 -11.09 -21.11
C ILE A 326 -29.06 -11.46 -20.69
N ASP A 327 -29.75 -12.21 -21.56
CA ASP A 327 -31.12 -12.66 -21.32
C ASP A 327 -31.18 -13.50 -20.03
N ILE A 328 -32.17 -13.27 -19.17
CA ILE A 328 -32.35 -14.04 -17.93
C ILE A 328 -32.66 -15.52 -18.18
N HIS A 329 -33.16 -15.84 -19.37
CA HIS A 329 -33.43 -17.20 -19.83
C HIS A 329 -32.23 -17.83 -20.54
N ASP A 330 -31.11 -17.11 -20.69
CA ASP A 330 -29.87 -17.68 -21.20
C ASP A 330 -29.42 -18.86 -20.33
N GLU A 331 -28.99 -19.94 -20.98
CA GLU A 331 -28.58 -21.16 -20.31
C GLU A 331 -27.44 -20.90 -19.30
N ASN A 332 -26.53 -19.97 -19.59
CA ASN A 332 -25.44 -19.60 -18.69
C ASN A 332 -25.94 -18.84 -17.47
N VAL A 333 -26.98 -18.00 -17.61
CA VAL A 333 -27.62 -17.31 -16.47
C VAL A 333 -28.26 -18.33 -15.55
N MET A 334 -29.04 -19.27 -16.10
CA MET A 334 -29.68 -20.32 -15.31
C MET A 334 -28.65 -21.24 -14.64
N LYS A 335 -27.58 -21.62 -15.34
CA LYS A 335 -26.45 -22.38 -14.78
C LYS A 335 -25.76 -21.62 -13.64
N ALA A 336 -25.49 -20.32 -13.82
CA ALA A 336 -24.86 -19.49 -12.79
C ALA A 336 -25.75 -19.31 -11.54
N ALA A 337 -27.05 -19.10 -11.74
CA ALA A 337 -28.02 -19.03 -10.67
C ALA A 337 -28.11 -20.35 -9.90
N GLN A 338 -28.21 -21.48 -10.61
CA GLN A 338 -28.24 -22.80 -10.00
C GLN A 338 -26.93 -23.12 -9.26
N PHE A 339 -25.79 -22.76 -9.85
CA PHE A 339 -24.49 -22.89 -9.20
C PHE A 339 -24.44 -22.11 -7.89
N THR A 340 -24.98 -20.90 -7.87
CA THR A 340 -25.02 -20.04 -6.66
C THR A 340 -25.86 -20.67 -5.56
N VAL A 341 -27.08 -21.14 -5.87
CA VAL A 341 -27.94 -21.86 -4.91
C VAL A 341 -27.23 -23.10 -4.37
N ASN A 342 -26.62 -23.90 -5.25
CA ASN A 342 -25.87 -25.08 -4.86
C ASN A 342 -24.67 -24.73 -3.97
N ALA A 343 -23.96 -23.64 -4.26
CA ALA A 343 -22.84 -23.17 -3.45
C ALA A 343 -23.28 -22.76 -2.04
N ILE A 344 -24.42 -22.08 -1.91
CA ILE A 344 -25.00 -21.71 -0.60
C ILE A 344 -25.36 -22.98 0.19
N ASN A 345 -26.11 -23.91 -0.42
CA ASN A 345 -26.47 -25.18 0.22
C ASN A 345 -25.24 -25.97 0.67
N ASN A 346 -24.21 -26.07 -0.19
CA ASN A 346 -22.96 -26.74 0.14
C ASN A 346 -22.20 -26.04 1.28
N PHE A 347 -22.21 -24.71 1.32
CA PHE A 347 -21.63 -23.95 2.42
C PHE A 347 -22.36 -24.22 3.74
N LEU A 348 -23.69 -24.16 3.75
CA LEU A 348 -24.51 -24.45 4.94
C LEU A 348 -24.29 -25.88 5.44
N LYS A 349 -24.25 -26.86 4.52
CA LYS A 349 -23.95 -28.26 4.84
C LYS A 349 -22.56 -28.41 5.46
N LYS A 350 -21.52 -27.81 4.86
CA LYS A 350 -20.14 -27.83 5.41
C LYS A 350 -20.03 -27.16 6.78
N LYS A 351 -20.90 -26.20 7.09
CA LYS A 351 -20.97 -25.54 8.40
C LYS A 351 -21.86 -26.28 9.41
N GLY A 352 -22.42 -27.43 9.06
CA GLY A 352 -23.28 -28.21 9.95
C GLY A 352 -24.63 -27.53 10.23
N ALA A 353 -25.07 -26.60 9.38
CA ALA A 353 -26.31 -25.84 9.58
C ALA A 353 -27.56 -26.57 9.02
N GLY A 354 -27.43 -27.80 8.52
CA GLY A 354 -28.49 -28.50 7.80
C GLY A 354 -29.76 -28.78 8.62
N GLU A 355 -29.65 -28.88 9.95
CA GLU A 355 -30.83 -29.06 10.83
C GLU A 355 -31.52 -27.73 11.17
N LYS A 356 -30.88 -26.59 10.90
CA LYS A 356 -31.38 -25.25 11.22
C LYS A 356 -31.80 -24.46 9.97
N CYS A 357 -31.46 -24.95 8.78
CA CYS A 357 -31.68 -24.28 7.51
C CYS A 357 -32.30 -25.25 6.50
N GLU A 358 -33.30 -24.79 5.76
CA GLU A 358 -33.88 -25.54 4.65
C GLU A 358 -32.93 -25.61 3.44
N ILE A 359 -33.05 -26.66 2.62
CA ILE A 359 -32.34 -26.75 1.35
C ILE A 359 -32.95 -25.73 0.39
N LEU A 360 -32.14 -24.80 -0.10
CA LEU A 360 -32.58 -23.78 -1.04
C LEU A 360 -32.74 -24.39 -2.44
N HIS A 361 -33.79 -23.98 -3.15
CA HIS A 361 -34.02 -24.36 -4.54
C HIS A 361 -34.11 -23.10 -5.40
N LEU A 362 -33.54 -23.14 -6.61
CA LEU A 362 -33.70 -22.06 -7.56
C LEU A 362 -35.16 -22.02 -8.01
N LYS A 363 -35.87 -20.94 -7.69
CA LYS A 363 -37.25 -20.74 -8.11
C LYS A 363 -37.32 -20.08 -9.49
N GLU A 364 -36.69 -18.92 -9.62
CA GLU A 364 -36.68 -18.11 -10.84
C GLU A 364 -35.51 -17.12 -10.80
N VAL A 365 -35.07 -16.65 -11.96
CA VAL A 365 -34.15 -15.53 -12.10
C VAL A 365 -34.96 -14.31 -12.53
N ILE A 366 -34.87 -13.22 -11.77
CA ILE A 366 -35.59 -11.98 -12.05
C ILE A 366 -34.62 -10.83 -12.30
N ILE A 367 -35.05 -9.85 -13.09
CA ILE A 367 -34.35 -8.58 -13.23
C ILE A 367 -34.77 -7.69 -12.05
N SER A 368 -33.80 -7.26 -11.24
CA SER A 368 -34.05 -6.21 -10.26
C SER A 368 -34.10 -4.87 -11.00
N ILE A 369 -35.30 -4.27 -11.06
CA ILE A 369 -35.54 -2.93 -11.60
C ILE A 369 -35.07 -1.88 -10.60
#